data_AF-A0A9P4TKC9-F1
#
_entry.id   AF-A0A9P4TKC9-F1
#
_cell.length_a   1.000
_cell.length_b   1.000
_cell.length_c   1.000
_cell.angle_alpha   90.00
_cell.angle_beta   90.00
_cell.angle_gamma   90.00
#
_symmetry.space_group_name_H-M   'P 1'
#
loop_
_entity.id
_entity.type
_entity.pdbx_description
1 polymer ?
#
loop_
_entity_poly.entity_id
_entity_poly.type
_entity_poly.pdbx_seq_one_letter_code
_entity_poly.pdbx_strand_id
1 'polypeptide(L)'
;MNAQTTPQQQRIAVVGSGMAGLVTAHLLQHDRHRRYAVEVFESGDTLSLDSASVSIPNAARTSSDRVDLPMRAFAGGFYSNLRSMYDYLGIQYQSQPFLFEFARSKMPYFAHASNLHKLPARPSGASCISYLCEVLYLAVCYVYFSLCCFFIAPRRGETLQAYLERTWTPERFVTYYVLPLISSVTTCPHNSLLAFPASDLTEYKRRTHRAPHFTVSEGVRAAQDRLAKGVECTLNAAITAVEPGEKGVRLSWKTLDGQLRTQTFDKVVLAVAPDVVGHVFEPLRHHMASIPTTLVESVVHTDTTVLNAGYQKAREAESTAQLIHLNTTTSGEHKTESHHIQPCGAIVTTCPFSAMSASHITHSAKFTRVLRSPQSQRIVNFVFGLDQQRHYGEEKAVPHLHGDWYTSTSQRTFRTTMILRTIKCLGLTAILWYAEPYFYPRFSYPHDLPIPVLYFSTLYFKALLLVTALAKVWTFGKLLRTDTTHATRPKTLAEACRDLLNLVLSEAGLTAGKEESPAPSRFLLDVGFGCGEQTIHLMSDKPVRPSDRLWWDEVDHKVLFERYVGITQDAAQCTYAQQRVRLERGREKRG
;
A
#
# COMPACT_ATOMS: atom_id res chain seq x y z
N MET A 1 -3.98 -22.77 53.71
CA MET A 1 -4.59 -22.93 52.38
C MET A 1 -4.56 -21.57 51.70
N ASN A 2 -3.59 -21.33 50.81
CA ASN A 2 -3.55 -20.10 50.03
C ASN A 2 -4.58 -20.25 48.91
N ALA A 3 -5.70 -19.54 49.01
CA ALA A 3 -6.62 -19.37 47.91
C ALA A 3 -5.85 -18.70 46.76
N GLN A 4 -5.51 -19.47 45.73
CA GLN A 4 -5.03 -18.92 44.47
C GLN A 4 -6.18 -18.10 43.88
N THR A 5 -6.16 -16.79 44.13
CA THR A 5 -6.97 -15.83 43.39
C THR A 5 -6.55 -15.92 41.93
N THR A 6 -7.32 -16.64 41.12
CA THR A 6 -7.22 -16.53 39.66
C THR A 6 -7.31 -15.05 39.30
N PRO A 7 -6.30 -14.47 38.61
CA PRO A 7 -6.33 -13.06 38.25
C PRO A 7 -7.58 -12.79 37.42
N GLN A 8 -8.40 -11.84 37.86
CA GLN A 8 -9.65 -11.50 37.20
C GLN A 8 -9.34 -11.01 35.78
N GLN A 9 -9.96 -11.66 34.79
CA GLN A 9 -9.77 -11.30 33.38
C GLN A 9 -10.33 -9.91 33.12
N GLN A 10 -9.60 -9.10 32.35
CA GLN A 10 -10.09 -7.81 31.87
C GLN A 10 -11.17 -8.05 30.81
N ARG A 11 -12.34 -7.45 30.99
CA ARG A 11 -13.48 -7.57 30.08
C ARG A 11 -13.33 -6.57 28.94
N ILE A 12 -13.26 -7.07 27.71
CA ILE A 12 -13.05 -6.27 26.51
C ILE A 12 -14.23 -6.48 25.55
N ALA A 13 -14.88 -5.39 25.17
CA ALA A 13 -15.84 -5.42 24.07
C ALA A 13 -15.17 -5.00 22.76
N VAL A 14 -15.47 -5.70 21.68
CA VAL A 14 -15.03 -5.36 20.32
C VAL A 14 -16.27 -5.06 19.48
N VAL A 15 -16.39 -3.83 19.00
CA VAL A 15 -17.53 -3.39 18.19
C VAL A 15 -17.19 -3.55 16.72
N GLY A 16 -17.96 -4.39 16.01
CA GLY A 16 -17.82 -4.70 14.59
C GLY A 16 -17.08 -6.02 14.36
N SER A 17 -17.69 -6.92 13.58
CA SER A 17 -17.13 -8.25 13.26
C SER A 17 -16.47 -8.33 11.87
N GLY A 18 -16.03 -7.20 11.34
CA GLY A 18 -15.15 -7.17 10.18
C GLY A 18 -13.75 -7.74 10.50
N MET A 19 -12.85 -7.69 9.52
CA MET A 19 -11.50 -8.25 9.65
C MET A 19 -10.76 -7.70 10.89
N ALA A 20 -10.86 -6.39 11.16
CA ALA A 20 -10.16 -5.75 12.27
C ALA A 20 -10.65 -6.23 13.62
N GLY A 21 -11.98 -6.35 13.77
CA GLY A 21 -12.61 -6.78 15.01
C GLY A 21 -12.32 -8.25 15.29
N LEU A 22 -12.51 -9.12 14.30
CA LEU A 22 -12.27 -10.56 14.46
C LEU A 22 -10.79 -10.88 14.73
N VAL A 23 -9.85 -10.21 14.08
CA VAL A 23 -8.41 -10.38 14.39
C VAL A 23 -8.09 -9.91 15.80
N THR A 24 -8.60 -8.75 16.19
CA THR A 24 -8.38 -8.22 17.54
C THR A 24 -8.94 -9.18 18.59
N ALA A 25 -10.18 -9.63 18.40
CA ALA A 25 -10.82 -10.54 19.32
C ALA A 25 -10.10 -11.88 19.40
N HIS A 26 -9.70 -12.45 18.25
CA HIS A 26 -8.93 -13.68 18.19
C HIS A 26 -7.61 -13.59 18.97
N LEU A 27 -6.84 -12.50 18.78
CA LEU A 27 -5.56 -12.30 19.46
C LEU A 27 -5.72 -12.12 20.97
N LEU A 28 -6.74 -11.38 21.41
CA LEU A 28 -7.01 -11.18 22.83
C LEU A 28 -7.51 -12.46 23.51
N GLN A 29 -8.40 -13.20 22.84
CA GLN A 29 -8.94 -14.47 23.33
C GLN A 29 -7.86 -15.55 23.47
N HIS A 30 -6.89 -15.57 22.55
CA HIS A 30 -5.78 -16.52 22.55
C HIS A 30 -4.51 -15.96 23.22
N ASP A 31 -4.63 -14.90 24.02
CA ASP A 31 -3.52 -14.41 24.85
C ASP A 31 -3.01 -15.54 25.76
N ARG A 32 -1.70 -15.83 25.72
CA ARG A 32 -1.10 -16.95 26.46
C ARG A 32 -1.31 -16.86 27.97
N HIS A 33 -1.44 -15.65 28.50
CA HIS A 33 -1.68 -15.41 29.91
C HIS A 33 -3.17 -15.37 30.27
N ARG A 34 -4.07 -15.58 29.29
CA ARG A 34 -5.54 -15.58 29.44
C ARG A 34 -6.05 -14.35 30.19
N ARG A 35 -5.47 -13.19 29.90
CA ARG A 35 -5.75 -11.95 30.64
C ARG A 35 -7.08 -11.30 30.29
N TYR A 36 -7.71 -11.71 29.20
CA TYR A 36 -8.85 -11.02 28.61
C TYR A 36 -10.06 -11.95 28.49
N ALA A 37 -11.23 -11.41 28.80
CA ALA A 37 -12.54 -11.98 28.45
C ALA A 37 -13.14 -11.09 27.35
N VAL A 38 -13.36 -11.65 26.16
CA VAL A 38 -13.64 -10.87 24.96
C VAL A 38 -15.02 -11.18 24.41
N GLU A 39 -15.80 -10.13 24.12
CA GLU A 39 -17.11 -10.22 23.47
C GLU A 39 -17.13 -9.32 22.23
N VAL A 40 -17.57 -9.86 21.09
CA VAL A 40 -17.73 -9.13 19.83
C VAL A 40 -19.19 -8.75 19.64
N PHE A 41 -19.45 -7.48 19.32
CA PHE A 41 -20.79 -6.96 19.03
C PHE A 41 -20.93 -6.68 17.53
N GLU A 42 -21.95 -7.26 16.91
CA GLU A 42 -22.26 -7.11 15.49
C GLU A 42 -23.71 -6.65 15.32
N SER A 43 -23.93 -5.64 14.47
CA SER A 43 -25.27 -5.11 14.21
C SER A 43 -26.10 -6.00 13.32
N GLY A 44 -25.46 -6.77 12.43
CA GLY A 44 -26.12 -7.78 11.59
C GLY A 44 -26.53 -9.05 12.34
N ASP A 45 -27.34 -9.86 11.68
CA ASP A 45 -27.75 -11.21 12.12
C ASP A 45 -26.68 -12.28 11.90
N THR A 46 -25.59 -11.91 11.23
CA THR A 46 -24.44 -12.73 10.87
C THR A 46 -23.17 -11.90 10.97
N LEU A 47 -22.01 -12.56 11.08
CA LEU A 47 -20.73 -11.88 11.12
C LEU A 47 -20.43 -11.17 9.79
N SER A 48 -19.90 -9.95 9.88
CA SER A 48 -19.77 -8.99 8.78
C SER A 48 -18.71 -9.37 7.74
N LEU A 49 -17.67 -10.11 8.13
CA LEU A 49 -16.55 -10.37 7.23
C LEU A 49 -17.00 -11.13 5.98
N ASP A 50 -17.94 -12.07 6.06
CA ASP A 50 -18.38 -12.92 4.95
C ASP A 50 -19.88 -12.75 4.62
N SER A 51 -20.58 -11.83 5.30
CA SER A 51 -22.06 -11.69 5.23
C SER A 51 -22.61 -11.38 3.84
N ALA A 52 -21.87 -10.65 3.02
CA ALA A 52 -22.30 -10.31 1.65
C ALA A 52 -21.90 -11.37 0.61
N SER A 53 -21.00 -12.28 0.94
CA SER A 53 -20.54 -13.32 0.03
C SER A 53 -21.62 -14.39 -0.15
N VAL A 54 -21.72 -14.94 -1.36
CA VAL A 54 -22.76 -15.91 -1.72
C VAL A 54 -22.16 -17.20 -2.24
N SER A 55 -22.85 -18.31 -2.00
CA SER A 55 -22.48 -19.61 -2.59
C SER A 55 -23.35 -19.87 -3.81
N ILE A 56 -22.72 -20.04 -4.97
CA ILE A 56 -23.41 -20.27 -6.24
C ILE A 56 -23.24 -21.74 -6.63
N PRO A 57 -24.33 -22.49 -6.84
CA PRO A 57 -24.22 -23.88 -7.29
C PRO A 57 -23.46 -23.97 -8.62
N ASN A 58 -22.55 -24.92 -8.73
CA ASN A 58 -21.92 -25.24 -10.01
C ASN A 58 -22.98 -25.77 -11.00
N ALA A 59 -22.64 -25.83 -12.30
CA ALA A 59 -23.57 -26.28 -13.34
C ALA A 59 -24.11 -27.72 -13.10
N ALA A 60 -23.32 -28.58 -12.46
CA ALA A 60 -23.70 -29.96 -12.13
C ALA A 60 -24.51 -30.08 -10.81
N ARG A 61 -24.68 -28.98 -10.07
CA ARG A 61 -25.26 -28.91 -8.70
C ARG A 61 -24.61 -29.85 -7.68
N THR A 62 -23.37 -30.27 -7.91
CA THR A 62 -22.62 -31.19 -7.04
C THR A 62 -21.76 -30.47 -6.02
N SER A 63 -21.34 -29.23 -6.32
CA SER A 63 -20.62 -28.34 -5.40
C SER A 63 -21.10 -26.91 -5.59
N SER A 64 -20.77 -26.02 -4.65
CA SER A 64 -21.03 -24.58 -4.77
C SER A 64 -19.72 -23.81 -4.74
N ASP A 65 -19.56 -22.85 -5.64
CA ASP A 65 -18.45 -21.92 -5.63
C ASP A 65 -18.78 -20.75 -4.71
N ARG A 66 -17.89 -20.46 -3.75
CA ARG A 66 -18.02 -19.29 -2.87
C ARG A 66 -17.57 -18.06 -3.64
N VAL A 67 -18.50 -17.15 -3.89
CA VAL A 67 -18.22 -15.86 -4.54
C VAL A 67 -18.14 -14.77 -3.49
N ASP A 68 -16.93 -14.27 -3.27
CA ASP A 68 -16.70 -13.16 -2.36
C ASP A 68 -17.29 -11.86 -2.92
N LEU A 69 -18.07 -11.15 -2.09
CA LEU A 69 -18.66 -9.87 -2.44
C LEU A 69 -18.22 -8.76 -1.46
N PRO A 70 -17.59 -7.67 -1.95
CA PRO A 70 -16.96 -7.56 -3.28
C PRO A 70 -15.84 -8.60 -3.44
N MET A 71 -15.31 -8.77 -4.66
CA MET A 71 -14.19 -9.69 -4.89
C MET A 71 -13.02 -9.40 -3.94
N ARG A 72 -12.42 -10.44 -3.38
CA ARG A 72 -11.31 -10.34 -2.43
C ARG A 72 -10.05 -10.99 -3.00
N ALA A 73 -9.15 -10.13 -3.47
CA ALA A 73 -7.79 -10.50 -3.78
C ALA A 73 -6.81 -9.63 -2.99
N PHE A 74 -5.61 -10.16 -2.77
CA PHE A 74 -4.53 -9.41 -2.12
C PHE A 74 -3.20 -9.59 -2.85
N ALA A 75 -2.37 -8.55 -2.85
CA ALA A 75 -1.01 -8.62 -3.39
C ALA A 75 0.00 -9.04 -2.33
N GLY A 76 0.79 -10.07 -2.61
CA GLY A 76 1.73 -10.65 -1.64
C GLY A 76 2.75 -9.65 -1.07
N GLY A 77 3.18 -8.68 -1.87
CA GLY A 77 4.19 -7.70 -1.45
C GLY A 77 3.65 -6.54 -0.60
N PHE A 78 2.33 -6.30 -0.61
CA PHE A 78 1.70 -5.22 0.19
C PHE A 78 1.09 -5.74 1.49
N TYR A 79 0.53 -6.95 1.47
CA TYR A 79 -0.26 -7.52 2.56
C TYR A 79 0.50 -8.59 3.36
N SER A 80 1.73 -8.29 3.79
CA SER A 80 2.57 -9.24 4.52
C SER A 80 1.91 -9.78 5.80
N ASN A 81 1.32 -8.90 6.62
CA ASN A 81 0.65 -9.32 7.87
C ASN A 81 -0.59 -10.17 7.62
N LEU A 82 -1.36 -9.87 6.58
CA LEU A 82 -2.53 -10.67 6.20
C LEU A 82 -2.10 -12.08 5.77
N ARG A 83 -1.03 -12.15 4.96
CA ARG A 83 -0.45 -13.41 4.53
C ARG A 83 0.06 -14.23 5.72
N SER A 84 0.85 -13.62 6.61
CA SER A 84 1.33 -14.28 7.84
C SER A 84 0.18 -14.79 8.71
N MET A 85 -0.92 -14.04 8.81
CA MET A 85 -2.11 -14.46 9.53
C MET A 85 -2.78 -15.66 8.86
N TYR A 86 -2.91 -15.65 7.53
CA TYR A 86 -3.45 -16.80 6.79
C TYR A 86 -2.57 -18.04 6.95
N ASP A 87 -1.25 -17.90 6.86
CA ASP A 87 -0.29 -18.99 7.09
C ASP A 87 -0.42 -19.55 8.52
N TYR A 88 -0.50 -18.67 9.53
CA TYR A 88 -0.67 -19.05 10.93
C TYR A 88 -1.99 -19.80 11.20
N LEU A 89 -3.08 -19.37 10.57
CA LEU A 89 -4.41 -19.98 10.73
C LEU A 89 -4.63 -21.19 9.81
N GLY A 90 -3.66 -21.54 8.96
CA GLY A 90 -3.81 -22.60 7.95
C GLY A 90 -4.92 -22.32 6.94
N ILE A 91 -5.13 -21.05 6.59
CA ILE A 91 -6.08 -20.62 5.56
C ILE A 91 -5.41 -20.80 4.20
N GLN A 92 -6.01 -21.62 3.35
CA GLN A 92 -5.49 -21.88 2.00
C GLN A 92 -5.82 -20.70 1.07
N TYR A 93 -4.79 -20.21 0.39
CA TYR A 93 -4.90 -19.20 -0.65
C TYR A 93 -4.00 -19.59 -1.82
N GLN A 94 -4.41 -19.20 -3.03
CA GLN A 94 -3.73 -19.59 -4.26
C GLN A 94 -3.34 -18.36 -5.07
N SER A 95 -2.25 -18.48 -5.84
CA SER A 95 -1.91 -17.39 -6.77
C SER A 95 -2.91 -17.36 -7.91
N GLN A 96 -3.52 -16.20 -8.12
CA GLN A 96 -4.53 -15.99 -9.14
C GLN A 96 -3.94 -15.10 -10.24
N PRO A 97 -3.68 -15.64 -11.45
CA PRO A 97 -3.42 -14.80 -12.60
C PRO A 97 -4.71 -14.06 -13.00
N PHE A 98 -4.57 -12.79 -13.36
CA PHE A 98 -5.66 -11.94 -13.82
C PHE A 98 -5.40 -11.43 -15.23
N LEU A 99 -6.45 -11.29 -16.03
CA LEU A 99 -6.43 -10.58 -17.30
C LEU A 99 -7.23 -9.30 -17.14
N PHE A 100 -6.58 -8.15 -17.22
CA PHE A 100 -7.24 -6.84 -17.14
C PHE A 100 -7.59 -6.38 -18.54
N GLU A 101 -8.87 -6.21 -18.82
CA GLU A 101 -9.38 -5.65 -20.07
C GLU A 101 -9.94 -4.25 -19.79
N PHE A 102 -9.39 -3.24 -20.47
CA PHE A 102 -9.78 -1.86 -20.35
C PHE A 102 -10.74 -1.51 -21.49
N ALA A 103 -11.90 -0.98 -21.12
CA ALA A 103 -12.98 -0.69 -22.04
C ALA A 103 -13.59 0.70 -21.80
N ARG A 104 -14.17 1.24 -22.86
CA ARG A 104 -14.98 2.47 -22.83
C ARG A 104 -16.26 2.19 -23.58
N SER A 105 -17.40 2.50 -22.96
CA SER A 105 -18.72 2.18 -23.52
C SER A 105 -18.83 0.70 -23.90
N LYS A 106 -18.33 -0.20 -23.02
CA LYS A 106 -18.22 -1.66 -23.23
C LYS A 106 -17.29 -2.12 -24.35
N MET A 107 -16.63 -1.20 -25.08
CA MET A 107 -15.69 -1.55 -26.14
C MET A 107 -14.25 -1.58 -25.61
N PRO A 108 -13.56 -2.73 -25.65
CA PRO A 108 -12.19 -2.86 -25.17
C PRO A 108 -11.22 -2.14 -26.12
N TYR A 109 -10.29 -1.38 -25.54
CA TYR A 109 -9.21 -0.72 -26.28
C TYR A 109 -7.83 -1.24 -25.89
N PHE A 110 -7.71 -1.94 -24.76
CA PHE A 110 -6.46 -2.55 -24.33
C PHE A 110 -6.73 -3.71 -23.38
N ALA A 111 -5.86 -4.72 -23.38
CA ALA A 111 -5.89 -5.80 -22.40
C ALA A 111 -4.47 -6.22 -22.04
N HIS A 112 -4.21 -6.52 -20.77
CA HIS A 112 -2.93 -7.09 -20.35
C HIS A 112 -3.09 -8.11 -19.23
N ALA A 113 -2.20 -9.09 -19.24
CA ALA A 113 -2.13 -10.10 -18.21
C ALA A 113 -1.34 -9.59 -16.99
N SER A 114 -1.77 -9.99 -15.80
CA SER A 114 -1.05 -9.74 -14.56
C SER A 114 0.32 -10.39 -14.56
N ASN A 115 1.34 -9.69 -14.10
CA ASN A 115 2.72 -10.19 -14.15
C ASN A 115 3.17 -10.63 -15.55
N LEU A 116 2.48 -10.15 -16.61
CA LEU A 116 2.76 -10.45 -18.02
C LEU A 116 2.87 -11.95 -18.35
N HIS A 117 2.11 -12.79 -17.65
CA HIS A 117 2.05 -14.23 -17.97
C HIS A 117 1.52 -14.53 -19.38
N LYS A 118 0.89 -13.53 -20.04
CA LYS A 118 0.50 -13.55 -21.45
C LYS A 118 0.80 -12.19 -22.08
N LEU A 119 1.11 -12.20 -23.38
CA LEU A 119 1.25 -10.97 -24.15
C LEU A 119 -0.10 -10.25 -24.27
N PRO A 120 -0.10 -8.91 -24.32
CA PRO A 120 -1.31 -8.12 -24.57
C PRO A 120 -2.02 -8.58 -25.84
N ALA A 121 -3.29 -8.96 -25.71
CA ALA A 121 -4.11 -9.34 -26.86
C ALA A 121 -4.62 -8.08 -27.56
N ARG A 122 -4.53 -8.07 -28.89
CA ARG A 122 -5.07 -6.97 -29.72
C ARG A 122 -6.60 -7.01 -29.68
N PRO A 123 -7.28 -5.91 -29.29
CA PRO A 123 -8.74 -5.83 -29.37
C PRO A 123 -9.25 -6.02 -30.81
N SER A 124 -10.41 -6.63 -30.95
CA SER A 124 -11.06 -6.83 -32.24
C SER A 124 -11.42 -5.47 -32.85
N GLY A 125 -10.97 -5.22 -34.09
CA GLY A 125 -11.23 -3.96 -34.82
C GLY A 125 -10.12 -2.91 -34.74
N ALA A 126 -9.11 -3.07 -33.87
CA ALA A 126 -7.93 -2.18 -33.87
C ALA A 126 -6.95 -2.57 -35.00
N SER A 127 -6.41 -1.61 -35.75
CA SER A 127 -5.36 -1.92 -36.74
C SER A 127 -4.08 -2.38 -36.03
N CYS A 128 -3.25 -3.18 -36.70
CA CYS A 128 -2.01 -3.68 -36.10
C CYS A 128 -1.07 -2.53 -35.71
N ILE A 129 -1.00 -1.50 -36.57
CA ILE A 129 -0.13 -0.33 -36.36
C ILE A 129 -0.66 0.52 -35.21
N SER A 130 -1.96 0.81 -35.16
CA SER A 130 -2.53 1.61 -34.07
C SER A 130 -2.37 0.91 -32.73
N TYR A 131 -2.54 -0.41 -32.69
CA TYR A 131 -2.33 -1.21 -31.49
C TYR A 131 -0.85 -1.22 -31.07
N LEU A 132 0.09 -1.37 -31.99
CA LEU A 132 1.52 -1.32 -31.68
C LEU A 132 1.93 0.04 -31.13
N CYS A 133 1.44 1.13 -31.73
CA CYS A 133 1.65 2.49 -31.23
C CYS A 133 1.07 2.67 -29.82
N GLU A 134 -0.12 2.11 -29.55
CA GLU A 134 -0.73 2.13 -28.22
C GLU A 134 0.14 1.37 -27.21
N VAL A 135 0.57 0.14 -27.52
CA VAL A 135 1.44 -0.67 -26.66
C VAL A 135 2.75 0.07 -26.37
N LEU A 136 3.38 0.69 -27.38
CA LEU A 136 4.60 1.46 -27.21
C LEU A 136 4.38 2.69 -26.32
N TYR A 137 3.30 3.44 -26.57
CA TYR A 137 2.91 4.59 -25.74
C TYR A 137 2.75 4.18 -24.27
N LEU A 138 2.04 3.07 -24.03
CA LEU A 138 1.83 2.55 -22.68
C LEU A 138 3.11 2.07 -22.03
N ALA A 139 3.98 1.39 -22.77
CA ALA A 139 5.27 0.96 -22.25
C ALA A 139 6.11 2.16 -21.76
N VAL A 140 6.19 3.22 -22.57
CA VAL A 140 6.93 4.45 -22.21
C VAL A 140 6.31 5.14 -21.00
N CYS A 141 4.99 5.38 -21.01
CA CYS A 141 4.30 6.03 -19.90
C CYS A 141 4.40 5.23 -18.61
N TYR A 142 4.31 3.90 -18.73
CA TYR A 142 4.38 3.00 -17.61
C TYR A 142 5.77 2.97 -16.95
N VAL A 143 6.83 2.88 -17.77
CA VAL A 143 8.21 2.96 -17.28
C VAL A 143 8.43 4.29 -16.57
N TYR A 144 8.01 5.39 -17.20
CA TYR A 144 8.11 6.72 -16.60
C TYR A 144 7.38 6.82 -15.25
N PHE A 145 6.09 6.44 -15.21
CA PHE A 145 5.29 6.44 -13.99
C PHE A 145 5.91 5.57 -12.88
N SER A 146 6.50 4.43 -13.25
CA SER A 146 7.21 3.57 -12.31
C SER A 146 8.47 4.23 -11.76
N LEU A 147 9.29 4.82 -12.62
CA LEU A 147 10.48 5.56 -12.18
C LEU A 147 10.08 6.69 -11.23
N CYS A 148 9.01 7.44 -11.52
CA CYS A 148 8.47 8.43 -10.61
C CYS A 148 8.07 7.81 -9.26
N CYS A 149 7.27 6.74 -9.24
CA CYS A 149 6.83 6.08 -8.00
C CYS A 149 8.00 5.58 -7.14
N PHE A 150 9.12 5.19 -7.76
CA PHE A 150 10.29 4.65 -7.05
C PHE A 150 11.27 5.73 -6.60
N PHE A 151 11.49 6.76 -7.43
CA PHE A 151 12.57 7.72 -7.21
C PHE A 151 12.10 9.12 -6.81
N ILE A 152 10.80 9.42 -6.96
CA ILE A 152 10.22 10.71 -6.58
C ILE A 152 9.24 10.48 -5.43
N ALA A 153 9.68 10.78 -4.21
CA ALA A 153 8.84 10.70 -3.03
C ALA A 153 7.67 11.71 -3.11
N PRO A 154 6.46 11.32 -2.68
CA PRO A 154 5.37 12.25 -2.45
C PRO A 154 5.71 13.25 -1.34
N ARG A 155 5.31 14.51 -1.52
CA ARG A 155 5.40 15.52 -0.46
C ARG A 155 4.39 15.21 0.64
N ARG A 156 4.64 15.71 1.87
CA ARG A 156 3.72 15.50 3.00
C ARG A 156 2.37 16.13 2.68
N GLY A 157 1.31 15.33 2.77
CA GLY A 157 -0.06 15.77 2.46
C GLY A 157 -0.35 16.04 0.98
N GLU A 158 0.53 15.62 0.06
CA GLU A 158 0.31 15.75 -1.38
C GLU A 158 -0.82 14.83 -1.85
N THR A 159 -1.75 15.37 -2.63
CA THR A 159 -2.78 14.57 -3.30
C THR A 159 -2.19 13.80 -4.48
N LEU A 160 -2.85 12.71 -4.86
CA LEU A 160 -2.46 11.94 -6.03
C LEU A 160 -2.46 12.81 -7.29
N GLN A 161 -3.45 13.68 -7.46
CA GLN A 161 -3.50 14.64 -8.56
C GLN A 161 -2.26 15.53 -8.60
N ALA A 162 -1.94 16.22 -7.49
CA ALA A 162 -0.79 17.11 -7.43
C ALA A 162 0.52 16.39 -7.70
N TYR A 163 0.65 15.13 -7.24
CA TYR A 163 1.80 14.30 -7.54
C TYR A 163 1.92 13.97 -9.03
N LEU A 164 0.83 13.55 -9.67
CA LEU A 164 0.81 13.20 -11.10
C LEU A 164 1.10 14.42 -11.98
N GLU A 165 0.56 15.59 -11.64
CA GLU A 165 0.83 16.86 -12.32
C GLU A 165 2.30 17.28 -12.15
N ARG A 166 2.81 17.25 -10.90
CA ARG A 166 4.21 17.60 -10.60
C ARG A 166 5.22 16.66 -11.27
N THR A 167 4.85 15.39 -11.38
CA THR A 167 5.66 14.37 -12.06
C THR A 167 5.37 14.28 -13.55
N TRP A 168 4.58 15.21 -14.13
CA TRP A 168 4.29 15.26 -15.57
C TRP A 168 3.78 13.93 -16.13
N THR A 169 3.01 13.17 -15.34
CA THR A 169 2.44 11.90 -15.78
C THR A 169 1.37 12.20 -16.85
N PRO A 170 1.45 11.61 -18.07
CA PRO A 170 0.54 11.96 -19.15
C PRO A 170 -0.94 11.76 -18.81
N GLU A 171 -1.77 12.77 -19.03
CA GLU A 171 -3.19 12.76 -18.66
C GLU A 171 -3.96 11.57 -19.27
N ARG A 172 -3.72 11.27 -20.56
CA ARG A 172 -4.35 10.11 -21.21
C ARG A 172 -3.97 8.79 -20.53
N PHE A 173 -2.73 8.64 -20.10
CA PHE A 173 -2.29 7.46 -19.34
C PHE A 173 -2.99 7.39 -17.97
N VAL A 174 -3.11 8.53 -17.29
CA VAL A 174 -3.82 8.62 -16.01
C VAL A 174 -5.29 8.23 -16.17
N THR A 175 -6.01 8.89 -17.08
CA THR A 175 -7.47 8.75 -17.27
C THR A 175 -7.89 7.36 -17.73
N TYR A 176 -7.13 6.73 -18.62
CA TYR A 176 -7.54 5.48 -19.25
C TYR A 176 -6.83 4.24 -18.68
N TYR A 177 -5.74 4.38 -17.91
CA TYR A 177 -4.98 3.21 -17.45
C TYR A 177 -4.73 3.21 -15.95
N VAL A 178 -4.30 4.34 -15.38
CA VAL A 178 -4.05 4.40 -13.94
C VAL A 178 -5.37 4.45 -13.17
N LEU A 179 -6.23 5.43 -13.46
CA LEU A 179 -7.46 5.63 -12.70
C LEU A 179 -8.40 4.43 -12.80
N PRO A 180 -8.70 3.83 -13.98
CA PRO A 180 -9.58 2.68 -14.05
C PRO A 180 -9.11 1.49 -13.23
N LEU A 181 -7.81 1.20 -13.32
CA LEU A 181 -7.19 0.09 -12.61
C LEU A 181 -7.25 0.32 -11.10
N ILE A 182 -6.77 1.47 -10.65
CA ILE A 182 -6.65 1.80 -9.24
C ILE A 182 -8.03 2.01 -8.60
N SER A 183 -8.97 2.64 -9.31
CA SER A 183 -10.34 2.86 -8.85
C SER A 183 -11.14 1.58 -8.73
N SER A 184 -10.88 0.57 -9.58
CA SER A 184 -11.51 -0.75 -9.46
C SER A 184 -11.19 -1.42 -8.12
N VAL A 185 -10.06 -1.05 -7.51
CA VAL A 185 -9.62 -1.64 -6.26
C VAL A 185 -9.88 -0.76 -5.06
N THR A 186 -9.72 0.56 -5.16
CA THR A 186 -10.18 1.50 -4.12
C THR A 186 -11.70 1.62 -4.08
N THR A 187 -12.39 1.15 -5.12
CA THR A 187 -13.85 1.18 -5.28
C THR A 187 -14.41 2.57 -5.05
N CYS A 188 -13.91 3.56 -5.79
CA CYS A 188 -14.37 4.95 -5.67
C CYS A 188 -14.36 5.67 -7.02
N PRO A 189 -15.09 6.79 -7.16
CA PRO A 189 -15.00 7.65 -8.33
C PRO A 189 -13.59 8.21 -8.55
N HIS A 190 -13.26 8.55 -9.79
CA HIS A 190 -11.91 8.98 -10.19
C HIS A 190 -11.48 10.28 -9.52
N ASN A 191 -12.39 11.26 -9.37
CA ASN A 191 -12.14 12.51 -8.65
C ASN A 191 -11.75 12.26 -7.18
N SER A 192 -12.43 11.30 -6.54
CA SER A 192 -12.16 10.90 -5.16
C SER A 192 -10.80 10.25 -5.05
N LEU A 193 -10.46 9.35 -5.98
CA LEU A 193 -9.14 8.73 -6.03
C LEU A 193 -8.01 9.74 -6.26
N LEU A 194 -8.21 10.74 -7.12
CA LEU A 194 -7.27 11.83 -7.36
C LEU A 194 -7.01 12.67 -6.10
N ALA A 195 -7.99 12.75 -5.19
CA ALA A 195 -7.86 13.41 -3.90
C ALA A 195 -7.16 12.56 -2.81
N PHE A 196 -6.85 11.28 -3.09
CA PHE A 196 -6.15 10.43 -2.12
C PHE A 196 -4.72 10.93 -1.86
N PRO A 197 -4.12 10.61 -0.69
CA PRO A 197 -2.70 10.85 -0.50
C PRO A 197 -1.87 10.13 -1.57
N ALA A 198 -0.97 10.85 -2.26
CA ALA A 198 -0.08 10.27 -3.26
C ALA A 198 0.82 9.15 -2.69
N SER A 199 1.08 9.19 -1.38
CA SER A 199 1.77 8.13 -0.65
C SER A 199 1.07 6.77 -0.72
N ASP A 200 -0.26 6.75 -0.82
CA ASP A 200 -1.01 5.49 -0.90
C ASP A 200 -0.73 4.78 -2.22
N LEU A 201 -0.79 5.48 -3.36
CA LEU A 201 -0.54 4.86 -4.67
C LEU A 201 0.93 4.51 -4.87
N THR A 202 1.84 5.43 -4.55
CA THR A 202 3.28 5.20 -4.80
C THR A 202 3.83 4.08 -3.92
N GLU A 203 3.44 4.00 -2.65
CA GLU A 203 3.83 2.89 -1.77
C GLU A 203 3.22 1.58 -2.23
N TYR A 204 1.94 1.62 -2.63
CA TYR A 204 1.27 0.46 -3.19
C TYR A 204 2.02 -0.07 -4.42
N LYS A 205 2.37 0.82 -5.36
CA LYS A 205 3.11 0.49 -6.57
C LYS A 205 4.48 -0.10 -6.29
N ARG A 206 5.23 0.47 -5.33
CA ARG A 206 6.57 -0.03 -4.93
C ARG A 206 6.48 -1.43 -4.34
N ARG A 207 5.61 -1.64 -3.36
CA ARG A 207 5.49 -2.92 -2.65
C ARG A 207 4.89 -4.04 -3.48
N THR A 208 4.06 -3.71 -4.46
CA THR A 208 3.44 -4.72 -5.33
C THR A 208 4.17 -4.95 -6.63
N HIS A 209 5.28 -4.23 -6.84
CA HIS A 209 6.12 -4.44 -8.01
C HIS A 209 6.57 -5.90 -8.08
N ARG A 210 6.17 -6.59 -9.16
CA ARG A 210 6.42 -8.03 -9.40
C ARG A 210 5.84 -9.00 -8.37
N ALA A 211 4.99 -8.54 -7.47
CA ALA A 211 4.38 -9.41 -6.48
C ALA A 211 3.22 -10.22 -7.11
N PRO A 212 3.08 -11.52 -6.78
CA PRO A 212 1.91 -12.29 -7.15
C PRO A 212 0.65 -11.75 -6.46
N HIS A 213 -0.48 -12.02 -7.10
CA HIS A 213 -1.80 -11.77 -6.54
C HIS A 213 -2.36 -13.10 -6.05
N PHE A 214 -3.14 -13.03 -4.97
CA PHE A 214 -3.71 -14.20 -4.31
C PHE A 214 -5.19 -14.02 -4.05
N THR A 215 -5.92 -15.13 -4.11
CA THR A 215 -7.32 -15.25 -3.65
C THR A 215 -7.41 -16.38 -2.62
N VAL A 216 -8.36 -16.28 -1.69
CA VAL A 216 -8.59 -17.32 -0.68
C VAL A 216 -9.41 -18.44 -1.32
N SER A 217 -8.94 -19.69 -1.21
CA SER A 217 -9.51 -20.82 -1.97
C SER A 217 -10.96 -21.13 -1.61
N GLU A 218 -11.33 -20.97 -0.34
CA GLU A 218 -12.70 -21.19 0.18
C GLU A 218 -13.49 -19.88 0.34
N GLY A 219 -12.99 -18.79 -0.26
CA GLY A 219 -13.46 -17.43 0.03
C GLY A 219 -13.12 -16.98 1.44
N VAL A 220 -13.52 -15.76 1.78
CA VAL A 220 -13.16 -15.15 3.06
C VAL A 220 -13.86 -15.79 4.28
N ARG A 221 -14.89 -16.59 4.05
CA ARG A 221 -15.57 -17.40 5.07
C ARG A 221 -14.58 -18.20 5.92
N ALA A 222 -13.62 -18.85 5.27
CA ALA A 222 -12.59 -19.64 5.95
C ALA A 222 -11.79 -18.82 6.97
N ALA A 223 -11.55 -17.53 6.69
CA ALA A 223 -10.89 -16.62 7.60
C ALA A 223 -11.80 -16.18 8.74
N GLN A 224 -13.06 -15.87 8.45
CA GLN A 224 -14.07 -15.53 9.45
C GLN A 224 -14.23 -16.65 10.48
N ASP A 225 -14.47 -17.87 10.00
CA ASP A 225 -14.77 -19.04 10.84
C ASP A 225 -13.58 -19.38 11.77
N ARG A 226 -12.34 -19.28 11.26
CA ARG A 226 -11.13 -19.53 12.07
C ARG A 226 -10.88 -18.44 13.10
N LEU A 227 -11.14 -17.18 12.77
CA LEU A 227 -10.93 -16.07 13.70
C LEU A 227 -12.00 -16.01 14.79
N ALA A 228 -13.25 -16.29 14.43
CA ALA A 228 -14.37 -16.32 15.37
C ALA A 228 -14.35 -17.55 16.30
N LYS A 229 -13.54 -18.57 16.00
CA LYS A 229 -13.47 -19.79 16.81
C LYS A 229 -13.12 -19.48 18.26
N GLY A 230 -14.04 -19.79 19.17
CA GLY A 230 -13.87 -19.62 20.61
C GLY A 230 -14.03 -18.17 21.11
N VAL A 231 -14.49 -17.26 20.26
CA VAL A 231 -14.83 -15.88 20.60
C VAL A 231 -16.33 -15.78 20.81
N GLU A 232 -16.76 -15.11 21.88
CA GLU A 232 -18.18 -14.84 22.13
C GLU A 232 -18.65 -13.69 21.22
N CYS A 233 -19.76 -13.91 20.51
CA CYS A 233 -20.30 -12.97 19.54
C CYS A 233 -21.79 -12.69 19.83
N THR A 234 -22.11 -11.43 20.05
CA THR A 234 -23.47 -10.92 20.22
C THR A 234 -23.91 -10.26 18.91
N LEU A 235 -24.78 -10.97 18.18
CA LEU A 235 -25.38 -10.53 16.91
C LEU A 235 -26.63 -9.68 17.16
N ASN A 236 -27.11 -9.00 16.11
CA ASN A 236 -28.24 -8.07 16.17
C ASN A 236 -28.10 -7.02 17.27
N ALA A 237 -26.87 -6.57 17.52
CA ALA A 237 -26.51 -5.60 18.54
C ALA A 237 -26.01 -4.31 17.90
N ALA A 238 -26.94 -3.44 17.56
CA ALA A 238 -26.61 -2.12 17.01
C ALA A 238 -26.15 -1.20 18.14
N ILE A 239 -24.84 -0.97 18.25
CA ILE A 239 -24.27 -0.05 19.24
C ILE A 239 -24.83 1.36 19.02
N THR A 240 -25.35 1.97 20.09
CA THR A 240 -25.93 3.31 20.07
C THR A 240 -25.05 4.33 20.78
N ALA A 241 -24.30 3.91 21.82
CA ALA A 241 -23.40 4.79 22.55
C ALA A 241 -22.24 4.03 23.19
N VAL A 242 -21.09 4.69 23.24
CA VAL A 242 -19.87 4.27 23.95
C VAL A 242 -19.46 5.42 24.86
N GLU A 243 -19.57 5.22 26.17
CA GLU A 243 -19.39 6.29 27.15
C GLU A 243 -18.25 5.92 28.13
N PRO A 244 -17.16 6.70 28.20
CA PRO A 244 -16.17 6.54 29.24
C PRO A 244 -16.79 6.80 30.62
N GLY A 245 -16.45 5.99 31.62
CA GLY A 245 -16.86 6.17 33.01
C GLY A 245 -15.72 5.87 33.99
N GLU A 246 -15.95 6.13 35.27
CA GLU A 246 -14.91 5.93 36.32
C GLU A 246 -14.45 4.47 36.45
N LYS A 247 -15.34 3.51 36.18
CA LYS A 247 -15.12 2.07 36.34
C LYS A 247 -14.94 1.32 35.01
N GLY A 248 -14.57 2.02 33.94
CA GLY A 248 -14.39 1.43 32.60
C GLY A 248 -15.16 2.19 31.53
N VAL A 249 -15.70 1.47 30.55
CA VAL A 249 -16.45 2.02 29.42
C VAL A 249 -17.83 1.38 29.39
N ARG A 250 -18.87 2.20 29.43
CA ARG A 250 -20.25 1.77 29.28
C ARG A 250 -20.57 1.66 27.78
N LEU A 251 -21.02 0.48 27.37
CA LEU A 251 -21.46 0.18 26.02
C LEU A 251 -22.98 0.02 26.03
N SER A 252 -23.68 0.75 25.15
CA SER A 252 -25.13 0.66 24.97
C SER A 252 -25.46 0.24 23.55
N TRP A 253 -26.42 -0.66 23.38
CA TRP A 253 -26.84 -1.17 22.08
C TRP A 253 -28.32 -1.50 22.05
N LYS A 254 -28.89 -1.46 20.86
CA LYS A 254 -30.27 -1.84 20.59
C LYS A 254 -30.29 -3.28 20.04
N THR A 255 -31.12 -4.14 20.63
CA THR A 255 -31.37 -5.51 20.16
C THR A 255 -32.45 -5.54 19.06
N LEU A 256 -32.64 -6.70 18.42
CA LEU A 256 -33.61 -6.88 17.32
C LEU A 256 -35.04 -6.51 17.70
N ASP A 257 -35.44 -6.81 18.94
CA ASP A 257 -36.74 -6.46 19.55
C ASP A 257 -36.85 -4.96 19.92
N GLY A 258 -35.81 -4.19 19.66
CA GLY A 258 -35.74 -2.76 19.90
C GLY A 258 -35.42 -2.37 21.34
N GLN A 259 -35.17 -3.34 22.22
CA GLN A 259 -34.77 -3.04 23.60
C GLN A 259 -33.36 -2.43 23.65
N LEU A 260 -33.19 -1.41 24.48
CA LEU A 260 -31.89 -0.85 24.78
C LEU A 260 -31.25 -1.66 25.89
N ARG A 261 -30.07 -2.23 25.61
CA ARG A 261 -29.22 -2.92 26.58
C ARG A 261 -27.97 -2.11 26.83
N THR A 262 -27.44 -2.25 28.04
CA THR A 262 -26.25 -1.53 28.48
C THR A 262 -25.39 -2.45 29.33
N GLN A 263 -24.08 -2.39 29.14
CA GLN A 263 -23.13 -3.17 29.90
C GLN A 263 -21.79 -2.43 30.02
N THR A 264 -21.12 -2.59 31.15
CA THR A 264 -19.79 -2.00 31.38
C THR A 264 -18.69 -3.00 31.07
N PHE A 265 -17.66 -2.53 30.37
CA PHE A 265 -16.44 -3.26 30.03
C PHE A 265 -15.22 -2.48 30.55
N ASP A 266 -14.09 -3.15 30.78
CA ASP A 266 -12.85 -2.46 31.17
C ASP A 266 -12.30 -1.64 29.99
N LYS A 267 -12.43 -2.18 28.77
CA LYS A 267 -12.09 -1.48 27.52
C LYS A 267 -13.05 -1.83 26.39
N VAL A 268 -13.17 -0.91 25.44
CA VAL A 268 -13.91 -1.09 24.19
C VAL A 268 -12.96 -0.84 23.03
N VAL A 269 -12.96 -1.73 22.04
CA VAL A 269 -12.28 -1.56 20.76
C VAL A 269 -13.34 -1.26 19.70
N LEU A 270 -13.24 -0.09 19.06
CA LEU A 270 -14.09 0.27 17.93
C LEU A 270 -13.44 -0.20 16.62
N ALA A 271 -13.94 -1.30 16.06
CA ALA A 271 -13.50 -1.89 14.80
C ALA A 271 -14.52 -1.67 13.67
N VAL A 272 -15.09 -0.46 13.64
CA VAL A 272 -16.10 -0.01 12.68
C VAL A 272 -15.60 1.21 11.90
N ALA A 273 -16.34 1.58 10.85
CA ALA A 273 -15.99 2.72 10.01
C ALA A 273 -16.04 4.06 10.80
N PRO A 274 -15.26 5.07 10.39
CA PRO A 274 -15.19 6.37 11.06
C PRO A 274 -16.55 7.04 11.28
N ASP A 275 -17.43 7.00 10.28
CA ASP A 275 -18.79 7.52 10.40
C ASP A 275 -19.53 6.86 11.56
N VAL A 276 -19.48 5.54 11.70
CA VAL A 276 -20.07 4.82 12.84
C VAL A 276 -19.42 5.26 14.16
N VAL A 277 -18.08 5.36 14.22
CA VAL A 277 -17.37 5.86 15.41
C VAL A 277 -17.88 7.23 15.82
N GLY A 278 -18.06 8.15 14.87
CA GLY A 278 -18.55 9.50 15.13
C GLY A 278 -19.99 9.56 15.64
N HIS A 279 -20.80 8.54 15.35
CA HIS A 279 -22.18 8.44 15.86
C HIS A 279 -22.23 7.86 17.27
N VAL A 280 -21.40 6.85 17.56
CA VAL A 280 -21.47 6.11 18.84
C VAL A 280 -20.52 6.64 19.90
N PHE A 281 -19.47 7.38 19.54
CA PHE A 281 -18.44 7.86 20.45
C PHE A 281 -18.26 9.38 20.34
N GLU A 282 -18.97 10.11 21.21
CA GLU A 282 -19.04 11.58 21.22
C GLU A 282 -17.68 12.28 21.11
N PRO A 283 -16.62 11.88 21.86
CA PRO A 283 -15.34 12.59 21.82
C PRO A 283 -14.68 12.63 20.44
N LEU A 284 -15.01 11.71 19.53
CA LEU A 284 -14.49 11.66 18.16
C LEU A 284 -15.48 12.16 17.10
N ARG A 285 -16.71 12.55 17.47
CA ARG A 285 -17.76 12.99 16.52
C ARG A 285 -17.26 14.00 15.49
N HIS A 286 -16.67 15.10 15.97
CA HIS A 286 -16.18 16.18 15.11
C HIS A 286 -15.08 15.71 14.14
N HIS A 287 -14.12 14.94 14.64
CA HIS A 287 -13.00 14.42 13.85
C HIS A 287 -13.48 13.43 12.78
N MET A 288 -14.36 12.51 13.16
CA MET A 288 -14.89 11.49 12.25
C MET A 288 -15.80 12.09 11.17
N ALA A 289 -16.56 13.15 11.48
CA ALA A 289 -17.38 13.87 10.49
C ALA A 289 -16.54 14.49 9.36
N SER A 290 -15.25 14.72 9.59
CA SER A 290 -14.30 15.24 8.59
C SER A 290 -13.63 14.13 7.75
N ILE A 291 -13.96 12.86 7.98
CA ILE A 291 -13.47 11.73 7.18
C ILE A 291 -14.58 11.31 6.20
N PRO A 292 -14.43 11.58 4.90
CA PRO A 292 -15.47 11.30 3.94
C PRO A 292 -15.71 9.80 3.77
N THR A 293 -16.98 9.43 3.62
CA THR A 293 -17.39 8.08 3.23
C THR A 293 -18.27 8.15 1.98
N THR A 294 -18.35 7.03 1.26
CA THR A 294 -19.25 6.89 0.11
C THR A 294 -19.88 5.51 0.12
N LEU A 295 -21.11 5.41 -0.36
CA LEU A 295 -21.80 4.14 -0.49
C LEU A 295 -21.43 3.49 -1.82
N VAL A 296 -20.95 2.26 -1.78
CA VAL A 296 -20.58 1.49 -2.96
C VAL A 296 -21.43 0.25 -3.06
N GLU A 297 -21.95 0.00 -4.25
CA GLU A 297 -22.69 -1.22 -4.55
C GLU A 297 -21.79 -2.26 -5.23
N SER A 298 -22.00 -3.52 -4.89
CA SER A 298 -21.51 -4.65 -5.67
C SER A 298 -22.62 -5.67 -5.87
N VAL A 299 -22.68 -6.24 -7.07
CA VAL A 299 -23.78 -7.07 -7.55
C VAL A 299 -23.21 -8.37 -8.11
N VAL A 300 -23.83 -9.49 -7.74
CA VAL A 300 -23.60 -10.80 -8.33
C VAL A 300 -24.71 -11.07 -9.34
N HIS A 301 -24.34 -11.31 -10.59
CA HIS A 301 -25.30 -11.52 -11.68
C HIS A 301 -24.75 -12.45 -12.77
N THR A 302 -25.60 -12.82 -13.72
CA THR A 302 -25.22 -13.61 -14.91
C THR A 302 -25.39 -12.86 -16.23
N ASP A 303 -25.70 -11.56 -16.17
CA ASP A 303 -25.88 -10.70 -17.35
C ASP A 303 -24.55 -10.53 -18.12
N THR A 304 -24.38 -11.27 -19.21
CA THR A 304 -23.18 -11.17 -20.06
C THR A 304 -23.19 -9.96 -20.99
N THR A 305 -24.30 -9.21 -21.09
CA THR A 305 -24.40 -8.02 -21.96
C THR A 305 -23.60 -6.83 -21.42
N VAL A 306 -23.11 -6.91 -20.19
CA VAL A 306 -22.17 -5.95 -19.61
C VAL A 306 -20.76 -6.12 -20.20
N LEU A 307 -20.47 -7.28 -20.79
CA LEU A 307 -19.20 -7.62 -21.41
C LEU A 307 -19.28 -7.40 -22.93
N ASN A 308 -18.14 -7.26 -23.60
CA ASN A 308 -18.11 -7.24 -25.07
C ASN A 308 -18.22 -8.65 -25.68
N ALA A 309 -18.65 -8.77 -26.94
CA ALA A 309 -18.68 -10.01 -27.73
C ALA A 309 -17.33 -10.78 -27.74
N GLY A 310 -16.20 -10.09 -27.54
CA GLY A 310 -14.87 -10.71 -27.39
C GLY A 310 -14.74 -11.67 -26.20
N TYR A 311 -15.56 -11.50 -25.16
CA TYR A 311 -15.62 -12.37 -23.98
C TYR A 311 -16.00 -13.81 -24.33
N GLN A 312 -16.92 -14.01 -25.28
CA GLN A 312 -17.37 -15.35 -25.68
C GLN A 312 -16.21 -16.19 -26.22
N LYS A 313 -15.30 -15.58 -26.99
CA LYS A 313 -14.09 -16.23 -27.53
C LYS A 313 -13.01 -16.50 -26.47
N ALA A 314 -12.91 -15.65 -25.44
CA ALA A 314 -11.93 -15.84 -24.36
C ALA A 314 -12.32 -17.00 -23.42
N ARG A 315 -13.62 -17.27 -23.27
CA ARG A 315 -14.14 -18.41 -22.48
C ARG A 315 -13.81 -19.77 -23.09
N GLU A 316 -13.54 -19.81 -24.39
CA GLU A 316 -13.19 -21.03 -25.15
C GLU A 316 -11.69 -21.38 -25.04
N ALA A 317 -10.85 -20.45 -24.62
CA ALA A 317 -9.42 -20.71 -24.39
C ALA A 317 -9.20 -21.20 -22.95
N GLU A 318 -8.47 -22.32 -22.77
CA GLU A 318 -8.06 -22.93 -21.49
C GLU A 318 -7.14 -22.00 -20.66
N SER A 319 -7.64 -20.84 -20.25
CA SER A 319 -6.90 -19.85 -19.48
C SER A 319 -7.33 -19.95 -18.02
N THR A 320 -6.41 -20.32 -17.14
CA THR A 320 -6.60 -20.25 -15.68
C THR A 320 -6.66 -18.82 -15.14
N ALA A 321 -6.41 -17.81 -16.00
CA ALA A 321 -6.47 -16.41 -15.63
C ALA A 321 -7.91 -15.89 -15.54
N GLN A 322 -8.22 -15.22 -14.44
CA GLN A 322 -9.52 -14.62 -14.20
C GLN A 322 -9.62 -13.27 -14.94
N LEU A 323 -10.65 -13.11 -15.76
CA LEU A 323 -10.89 -11.86 -16.49
C LEU A 323 -11.50 -10.79 -15.56
N ILE A 324 -10.91 -9.60 -15.58
CA ILE A 324 -11.41 -8.38 -14.96
C ILE A 324 -11.66 -7.37 -16.09
N HIS A 325 -12.93 -7.12 -16.40
CA HIS A 325 -13.34 -6.12 -17.38
C HIS A 325 -13.56 -4.78 -16.66
N LEU A 326 -12.82 -3.75 -17.07
CA LEU A 326 -12.83 -2.41 -16.51
C LEU A 326 -13.50 -1.47 -17.51
N ASN A 327 -14.80 -1.24 -17.32
CA ASN A 327 -15.57 -0.34 -18.17
C ASN A 327 -15.56 1.07 -17.57
N THR A 328 -14.90 2.01 -18.25
CA THR A 328 -14.72 3.38 -17.77
C THR A 328 -15.63 4.34 -18.53
N THR A 329 -16.30 5.23 -17.78
CA THR A 329 -16.96 6.42 -18.34
C THR A 329 -16.19 7.68 -17.97
N THR A 330 -16.00 8.55 -18.95
CA THR A 330 -15.49 9.92 -18.78
C THR A 330 -16.57 10.96 -19.11
N SER A 331 -17.83 10.53 -19.25
CA SER A 331 -18.97 11.42 -19.42
C SER A 331 -19.64 11.63 -18.06
N GLY A 332 -19.80 12.88 -17.65
CA GLY A 332 -20.30 13.21 -16.31
C GLY A 332 -19.25 12.94 -15.23
N GLU A 333 -19.65 12.27 -14.14
CA GLU A 333 -18.69 11.85 -13.12
C GLU A 333 -17.81 10.69 -13.64
N HIS A 334 -16.49 10.92 -13.70
CA HIS A 334 -15.54 9.91 -14.14
C HIS A 334 -15.48 8.75 -13.14
N LYS A 335 -15.78 7.54 -13.61
CA LYS A 335 -15.76 6.33 -12.78
C LYS A 335 -15.53 5.09 -13.62
N THR A 336 -15.19 3.99 -12.94
CA THR A 336 -15.00 2.68 -13.55
C THR A 336 -15.86 1.65 -12.86
N GLU A 337 -16.59 0.93 -13.67
CA GLU A 337 -17.35 -0.27 -13.33
C GLU A 337 -16.45 -1.46 -13.60
N SER A 338 -16.24 -2.30 -12.59
CA SER A 338 -15.37 -3.48 -12.71
C SER A 338 -16.20 -4.75 -12.66
N HIS A 339 -16.05 -5.60 -13.67
CA HIS A 339 -16.70 -6.91 -13.74
C HIS A 339 -15.67 -8.01 -13.55
N HIS A 340 -15.85 -8.82 -12.52
CA HIS A 340 -14.97 -9.93 -12.18
C HIS A 340 -15.70 -11.23 -12.50
N ILE A 341 -15.21 -11.94 -13.51
CA ILE A 341 -15.85 -13.18 -13.97
C ILE A 341 -15.37 -14.32 -13.08
N GLN A 342 -16.28 -15.03 -12.43
CA GLN A 342 -15.97 -16.16 -11.56
C GLN A 342 -15.90 -17.47 -12.37
N PRO A 343 -15.16 -18.49 -11.89
CA PRO A 343 -15.10 -19.80 -12.56
C PRO A 343 -16.46 -20.46 -12.81
N CYS A 344 -17.43 -20.28 -11.90
CA CYS A 344 -18.81 -20.74 -12.06
C CYS A 344 -19.61 -20.01 -13.16
N GLY A 345 -19.04 -18.96 -13.78
CA GLY A 345 -19.69 -18.12 -14.79
C GLY A 345 -20.50 -16.96 -14.22
N ALA A 346 -20.60 -16.82 -12.90
CA ALA A 346 -21.16 -15.62 -12.27
C ALA A 346 -20.24 -14.41 -12.48
N ILE A 347 -20.83 -13.23 -12.50
CA ILE A 347 -20.12 -11.96 -12.67
C ILE A 347 -20.34 -11.14 -11.41
N VAL A 348 -19.23 -10.69 -10.79
CA VAL A 348 -19.26 -9.72 -9.70
C VAL A 348 -18.98 -8.34 -10.28
N THR A 349 -19.98 -7.47 -10.28
CA THR A 349 -19.85 -6.08 -10.73
C THR A 349 -19.77 -5.15 -9.54
N THR A 350 -18.74 -4.30 -9.51
CA THR A 350 -18.55 -3.29 -8.47
C THR A 350 -18.60 -1.88 -9.06
N CYS A 351 -19.21 -0.95 -8.33
CA CYS A 351 -19.50 0.41 -8.78
C CYS A 351 -20.31 0.44 -10.09
N PRO A 352 -21.44 -0.30 -10.18
CA PRO A 352 -22.21 -0.37 -11.41
C PRO A 352 -22.69 1.01 -11.86
N PHE A 353 -22.63 1.25 -13.17
CA PHE A 353 -23.28 2.38 -13.83
C PHE A 353 -23.96 1.99 -15.14
N SER A 354 -23.64 0.82 -15.68
CA SER A 354 -24.40 0.23 -16.77
C SER A 354 -25.74 -0.28 -16.24
N ALA A 355 -26.80 -0.11 -17.02
CA ALA A 355 -28.08 -0.73 -16.71
C ALA A 355 -27.94 -2.26 -16.76
N MET A 356 -28.50 -2.95 -15.76
CA MET A 356 -28.56 -4.41 -15.67
C MET A 356 -30.00 -4.85 -15.46
N SER A 357 -30.41 -5.93 -16.12
CA SER A 357 -31.75 -6.49 -15.90
C SER A 357 -31.84 -7.14 -14.52
N ALA A 358 -32.89 -6.81 -13.76
CA ALA A 358 -33.17 -7.42 -12.47
C ALA A 358 -33.28 -8.96 -12.56
N SER A 359 -33.70 -9.50 -13.71
CA SER A 359 -33.81 -10.95 -13.93
C SER A 359 -32.47 -11.70 -13.90
N HIS A 360 -31.35 -11.00 -14.08
CA HIS A 360 -30.02 -11.59 -14.05
C HIS A 360 -29.30 -11.38 -12.72
N ILE A 361 -29.82 -10.53 -11.83
CA ILE A 361 -29.22 -10.22 -10.55
C ILE A 361 -29.58 -11.32 -9.55
N THR A 362 -28.56 -11.99 -9.03
CA THR A 362 -28.72 -13.02 -8.00
C THR A 362 -28.63 -12.43 -6.60
N HIS A 363 -27.71 -11.47 -6.41
CA HIS A 363 -27.49 -10.84 -5.12
C HIS A 363 -26.90 -9.44 -5.29
N SER A 364 -27.21 -8.51 -4.39
CA SER A 364 -26.58 -7.19 -4.32
C SER A 364 -26.31 -6.83 -2.87
N ALA A 365 -25.18 -6.17 -2.65
CA ALA A 365 -24.80 -5.63 -1.35
C ALA A 365 -24.23 -4.21 -1.50
N LYS A 366 -24.53 -3.36 -0.51
CA LYS A 366 -24.01 -2.00 -0.43
C LYS A 366 -23.10 -1.88 0.78
N PHE A 367 -21.96 -1.21 0.58
CA PHE A 367 -20.91 -1.07 1.57
C PHE A 367 -20.50 0.38 1.70
N THR A 368 -20.36 0.86 2.93
CA THR A 368 -19.73 2.15 3.17
C THR A 368 -18.22 2.03 2.96
N ARG A 369 -17.68 2.83 2.05
CA ARG A 369 -16.25 2.98 1.80
C ARG A 369 -15.74 4.27 2.39
N VAL A 370 -14.67 4.16 3.16
CA VAL A 370 -13.93 5.33 3.67
C VAL A 370 -13.07 5.88 2.54
N LEU A 371 -13.33 7.12 2.16
CA LEU A 371 -12.51 7.84 1.21
C LEU A 371 -11.28 8.40 1.94
N ARG A 372 -10.13 8.29 1.30
CA ARG A 372 -8.86 8.72 1.87
C ARG A 372 -8.53 10.10 1.32
N SER A 373 -8.13 11.01 2.20
CA SER A 373 -7.58 12.30 1.80
C SER A 373 -6.36 12.62 2.67
N PRO A 374 -5.48 13.53 2.26
CA PRO A 374 -4.45 14.08 3.15
C PRO A 374 -5.00 14.57 4.48
N GLN A 375 -6.19 15.16 4.49
CA GLN A 375 -6.87 15.59 5.72
C GLN A 375 -7.26 14.39 6.60
N SER A 376 -7.92 13.37 6.03
CA SER A 376 -8.30 12.16 6.75
C SER A 376 -7.08 11.43 7.32
N GLN A 377 -5.97 11.37 6.57
CA GLN A 377 -4.71 10.80 7.03
C GLN A 377 -4.17 11.56 8.25
N ARG A 378 -4.20 12.91 8.24
CA ARG A 378 -3.79 13.73 9.39
C ARG A 378 -4.70 13.51 10.60
N ILE A 379 -6.03 13.47 10.41
CA ILE A 379 -6.98 13.22 11.50
C ILE A 379 -6.70 11.87 12.16
N VAL A 380 -6.53 10.81 11.36
CA VAL A 380 -6.22 9.48 11.89
C VAL A 380 -4.89 9.50 12.64
N ASN A 381 -3.83 10.10 12.07
CA ASN A 381 -2.53 10.20 12.75
C ASN A 381 -2.62 10.98 14.07
N PHE A 382 -3.42 12.04 14.11
CA PHE A 382 -3.68 12.83 15.31
C PHE A 382 -4.38 12.01 16.38
N VAL A 383 -5.46 11.28 16.05
CA VAL A 383 -6.20 10.41 16.98
C VAL A 383 -5.28 9.35 17.60
N PHE A 384 -4.28 8.86 16.87
CA PHE A 384 -3.29 7.89 17.37
C PHE A 384 -2.02 8.49 17.96
N GLY A 385 -1.93 9.82 18.11
CA GLY A 385 -0.77 10.50 18.69
C GLY A 385 0.52 10.38 17.86
N LEU A 386 0.40 10.04 16.56
CA LEU A 386 1.55 9.79 15.69
C LEU A 386 2.25 11.07 15.22
N ASP A 387 1.53 12.19 15.19
CA ASP A 387 2.12 13.50 14.89
C ASP A 387 2.82 14.12 16.13
N GLN A 388 2.40 13.77 17.36
CA GLN A 388 3.06 14.24 18.59
C GLN A 388 4.41 13.57 18.82
N GLN A 389 4.59 12.30 18.44
CA GLN A 389 5.86 11.59 18.57
C GLN A 389 6.98 12.11 17.64
N ARG A 390 6.65 12.92 16.62
CA ARG A 390 7.62 13.49 15.68
C ARG A 390 7.93 14.97 15.93
N HIS A 391 7.26 15.61 16.90
CA HIS A 391 7.36 17.06 17.13
C HIS A 391 8.42 17.49 18.15
N TYR A 392 9.43 16.65 18.43
CA TYR A 392 10.55 17.02 19.31
C TYR A 392 11.65 17.85 18.62
N GLY A 393 11.45 18.37 17.40
CA GLY A 393 12.54 19.01 16.63
C GLY A 393 12.22 20.24 15.77
N GLU A 394 10.97 20.64 15.55
CA GLU A 394 10.68 21.81 14.69
C GLU A 394 9.48 22.60 15.22
N GLU A 395 9.75 23.55 16.11
CA GLU A 395 8.87 24.69 16.33
C GLU A 395 8.98 25.65 15.14
N LYS A 396 7.83 26.15 14.66
CA LYS A 396 7.64 27.12 13.56
C LYS A 396 7.44 26.56 12.15
N ALA A 397 6.43 25.69 11.95
CA ALA A 397 5.67 25.65 10.69
C ALA A 397 4.39 24.79 10.79
N VAL A 398 3.42 25.17 11.62
CA VAL A 398 2.04 24.67 11.48
C VAL A 398 1.07 25.84 11.70
N PRO A 399 0.07 26.05 10.82
CA PRO A 399 -0.99 27.00 11.11
C PRO A 399 -1.74 26.54 12.36
N HIS A 400 -1.73 27.40 13.39
CA HIS A 400 -2.55 27.25 14.58
C HIS A 400 -4.02 27.18 14.18
N LEU A 401 -4.65 26.02 14.30
CA LEU A 401 -6.10 25.91 14.42
C LEU A 401 -6.43 26.42 15.82
N HIS A 402 -6.80 27.71 15.90
CA HIS A 402 -7.31 28.32 17.12
C HIS A 402 -8.51 27.52 17.67
N GLY A 403 -8.43 27.22 18.95
CA GLY A 403 -9.43 26.53 19.75
C GLY A 403 -8.92 26.43 21.17
N ASP A 404 -8.80 27.58 21.84
CA ASP A 404 -8.47 27.73 23.25
C ASP A 404 -9.54 27.08 24.14
N TRP A 405 -9.50 25.76 24.31
CA TRP A 405 -10.09 25.05 25.45
C TRP A 405 -9.35 23.72 25.61
N TYR A 406 -8.30 23.68 26.45
CA TYR A 406 -7.83 22.53 27.24
C TYR A 406 -6.45 22.85 27.83
N THR A 407 -6.36 23.97 28.56
CA THR A 407 -5.30 24.17 29.55
C THR A 407 -5.87 23.91 30.95
N SER A 408 -5.11 23.13 31.70
CA SER A 408 -5.29 22.73 33.09
C SER A 408 -6.05 21.41 33.36
N THR A 409 -5.30 20.49 33.98
CA THR A 409 -5.77 19.52 34.99
C THR A 409 -6.55 18.26 34.58
N SER A 410 -6.31 17.68 33.39
CA SER A 410 -6.83 16.34 33.06
C SER A 410 -5.85 15.40 32.32
N GLN A 411 -4.54 15.63 32.43
CA GLN A 411 -3.53 14.78 31.78
C GLN A 411 -3.17 13.48 32.55
N ARG A 412 -3.81 13.21 33.69
CA ARG A 412 -3.64 11.92 34.38
C ARG A 412 -4.92 11.11 34.20
N THR A 413 -4.79 9.93 33.60
CA THR A 413 -5.81 8.87 33.45
C THR A 413 -6.61 8.82 32.13
N PHE A 414 -5.99 9.10 30.98
CA PHE A 414 -6.51 8.62 29.69
C PHE A 414 -5.62 7.49 29.16
N ARG A 415 -6.00 6.24 29.47
CA ARG A 415 -5.44 5.02 28.86
C ARG A 415 -6.56 4.19 28.22
N THR A 416 -7.27 4.80 27.28
CA THR A 416 -8.02 4.03 26.28
C THR A 416 -7.01 3.45 25.31
N THR A 417 -6.71 2.15 25.43
CA THR A 417 -5.85 1.46 24.47
C THR A 417 -6.66 1.19 23.21
N MET A 418 -6.72 2.18 22.33
CA MET A 418 -7.26 2.03 20.98
C MET A 418 -6.18 1.34 20.15
N ILE A 419 -6.24 0.00 20.06
CA ILE A 419 -5.40 -0.75 19.11
C ILE A 419 -6.05 -0.61 17.73
N LEU A 420 -5.71 0.46 17.04
CA LEU A 420 -5.89 0.59 15.59
C LEU A 420 -4.50 0.61 14.95
N ARG A 421 -3.66 -0.34 15.37
CA ARG A 421 -2.49 -0.74 14.60
C ARG A 421 -2.82 -2.05 13.91
N THR A 422 -2.77 -1.97 12.58
CA THR A 422 -2.93 -3.07 11.62
C THR A 422 -4.37 -3.33 11.22
N ILE A 423 -4.91 -2.48 10.33
CA ILE A 423 -5.57 -2.90 9.06
C ILE A 423 -5.40 -1.74 8.08
N LYS A 424 -4.27 -1.72 7.35
CA LYS A 424 -4.22 -1.10 6.01
C LYS A 424 -4.84 -2.11 5.03
N CYS A 425 -6.12 -2.42 5.20
CA CYS A 425 -6.97 -3.17 4.24
C CYS A 425 -8.26 -2.35 4.11
N LEU A 426 -8.87 -2.11 2.97
CA LEU A 426 -8.83 -2.79 1.69
C LEU A 426 -8.54 -1.78 0.59
N GLY A 427 -8.08 -2.30 -0.53
CA GLY A 427 -8.26 -1.61 -1.79
C GLY A 427 -7.01 -0.89 -2.26
N LEU A 428 -6.10 -1.64 -2.88
CA LEU A 428 -5.33 -1.25 -4.07
C LEU A 428 -4.76 -2.58 -4.66
N THR A 429 -4.78 -2.78 -5.99
CA THR A 429 -4.17 -3.91 -6.71
C THR A 429 -4.02 -3.59 -8.20
N ALA A 430 -2.76 -3.54 -8.67
CA ALA A 430 -2.27 -4.06 -9.97
C ALA A 430 -1.05 -3.30 -10.59
N ILE A 431 0.04 -4.07 -10.74
CA ILE A 431 0.92 -4.36 -11.92
C ILE A 431 1.80 -3.27 -12.56
N LEU A 432 3.04 -3.69 -12.89
CA LEU A 432 3.67 -3.77 -14.25
C LEU A 432 5.24 -3.75 -14.15
N TRP A 433 5.95 -4.38 -15.10
CA TRP A 433 7.40 -4.16 -15.41
C TRP A 433 7.80 -4.96 -16.67
N TYR A 434 8.68 -4.36 -17.51
CA TYR A 434 9.90 -4.92 -18.15
C TYR A 434 10.80 -3.70 -18.49
N ALA A 435 12.14 -3.71 -18.44
CA ALA A 435 13.06 -4.65 -19.11
C ALA A 435 14.52 -4.67 -18.58
N GLU A 436 15.26 -5.70 -19.05
CA GLU A 436 16.73 -5.87 -19.27
C GLU A 436 17.42 -7.08 -18.55
N PRO A 437 18.55 -7.63 -19.08
CA PRO A 437 18.61 -8.51 -20.25
C PRO A 437 19.42 -9.80 -20.00
N TYR A 438 19.21 -10.89 -20.77
CA TYR A 438 20.22 -11.94 -20.93
C TYR A 438 20.30 -12.41 -22.39
N PHE A 439 21.54 -12.61 -22.82
CA PHE A 439 22.08 -12.84 -24.17
C PHE A 439 21.66 -14.16 -24.86
N TYR A 440 21.41 -14.07 -26.19
CA TYR A 440 21.76 -14.90 -27.38
C TYR A 440 21.93 -16.44 -27.31
N PRO A 441 21.61 -17.21 -28.40
CA PRO A 441 22.24 -17.05 -29.72
C PRO A 441 21.39 -17.19 -31.01
N ARG A 442 21.89 -16.48 -32.04
CA ARG A 442 21.94 -16.70 -33.51
C ARG A 442 20.70 -17.20 -34.26
N PHE A 443 20.28 -16.45 -35.29
CA PHE A 443 20.18 -16.93 -36.68
C PHE A 443 20.18 -15.76 -37.68
N SER A 444 20.63 -16.05 -38.90
CA SER A 444 21.18 -15.16 -39.92
C SER A 444 20.16 -14.36 -40.75
N TYR A 445 20.57 -13.19 -41.24
CA TYR A 445 19.91 -12.42 -42.31
C TYR A 445 20.26 -12.96 -43.71
N PRO A 446 19.44 -12.65 -44.73
CA PRO A 446 19.97 -11.76 -45.78
C PRO A 446 18.98 -10.72 -46.34
N HIS A 447 19.54 -9.51 -46.55
CA HIS A 447 19.50 -8.61 -47.72
C HIS A 447 18.22 -7.95 -48.31
N ASP A 448 18.33 -6.61 -48.37
CA ASP A 448 18.14 -5.66 -49.50
C ASP A 448 16.81 -4.93 -49.83
N LEU A 449 16.87 -3.59 -49.63
CA LEU A 449 16.35 -2.44 -50.43
C LEU A 449 14.82 -2.14 -50.47
N PRO A 450 14.39 -0.90 -50.87
CA PRO A 450 14.88 0.44 -50.54
C PRO A 450 13.76 1.39 -50.00
N ILE A 451 14.17 2.56 -49.52
CA ILE A 451 13.35 3.68 -49.05
C ILE A 451 12.50 4.28 -50.19
N PRO A 452 11.27 4.76 -49.89
CA PRO A 452 10.88 6.08 -50.40
C PRO A 452 10.40 7.03 -49.30
N VAL A 453 10.95 8.24 -49.38
CA VAL A 453 10.57 9.44 -48.66
C VAL A 453 9.18 9.87 -49.11
N LEU A 454 8.25 10.04 -48.17
CA LEU A 454 7.02 10.81 -48.39
C LEU A 454 6.67 11.59 -47.12
N TYR A 455 6.65 12.91 -47.30
CA TYR A 455 6.28 13.94 -46.35
C TYR A 455 4.91 13.71 -45.73
N PHE A 456 4.79 13.73 -44.40
CA PHE A 456 3.59 14.20 -43.71
C PHE A 456 3.95 15.01 -42.46
N SER A 457 3.61 16.29 -42.54
CA SER A 457 3.81 17.34 -41.53
C SER A 457 2.87 17.16 -40.34
N THR A 458 3.26 17.78 -39.21
CA THR A 458 2.58 17.93 -37.90
C THR A 458 2.83 16.90 -36.79
N LEU A 459 3.36 15.69 -37.07
CA LEU A 459 3.77 14.76 -35.99
C LEU A 459 5.19 15.03 -35.44
N TYR A 460 6.04 15.67 -36.24
CA TYR A 460 7.44 15.95 -35.89
C TYR A 460 7.59 17.00 -34.78
N PHE A 461 6.62 17.93 -34.63
CA PHE A 461 6.69 18.98 -33.61
C PHE A 461 6.44 18.45 -32.19
N LYS A 462 5.70 17.35 -32.03
CA LYS A 462 5.45 16.72 -30.71
C LYS A 462 6.55 15.73 -30.31
N ALA A 463 7.18 15.06 -31.28
CA ALA A 463 8.38 14.25 -31.03
C ALA A 463 9.61 15.12 -30.70
N LEU A 464 9.74 16.29 -31.33
CA LEU A 464 10.81 17.25 -31.03
C LEU A 464 10.65 17.84 -29.61
N LEU A 465 9.43 17.97 -29.08
CA LEU A 465 9.17 18.36 -27.69
C LEU A 465 9.61 17.29 -26.67
N LEU A 466 9.54 16.00 -27.03
CA LEU A 466 10.03 14.92 -26.17
C LEU A 466 11.56 14.80 -26.18
N VAL A 467 12.18 15.00 -27.35
CA VAL A 467 13.65 15.05 -27.49
C VAL A 467 14.22 16.33 -26.88
N THR A 468 13.52 17.46 -26.96
CA THR A 468 13.92 18.69 -26.25
C THR A 468 13.64 18.65 -24.75
N ALA A 469 12.66 17.88 -24.28
CA ALA A 469 12.49 17.61 -22.85
C ALA A 469 13.63 16.74 -22.29
N LEU A 470 14.06 15.71 -23.04
CA LEU A 470 15.23 14.89 -22.69
C LEU A 470 16.55 15.67 -22.81
N ALA A 471 16.68 16.55 -23.82
CA ALA A 471 17.82 17.45 -23.95
C ALA A 471 17.82 18.54 -22.87
N LYS A 472 16.65 19.00 -22.38
CA LYS A 472 16.52 19.92 -21.23
C LYS A 472 16.88 19.27 -19.91
N VAL A 473 16.57 17.98 -19.71
CA VAL A 473 17.07 17.22 -18.54
C VAL A 473 18.60 17.07 -18.59
N TRP A 474 19.19 16.95 -19.78
CA TRP A 474 20.65 16.95 -19.94
C TRP A 474 21.30 18.35 -19.85
N THR A 475 20.62 19.41 -20.28
CA THR A 475 21.12 20.79 -20.19
C THR A 475 20.86 21.48 -18.85
N PHE A 476 19.89 21.03 -18.04
CA PHE A 476 19.77 21.45 -16.63
C PHE A 476 20.95 20.93 -15.78
N GLY A 477 21.59 19.83 -16.19
CA GLY A 477 22.87 19.39 -15.63
C GLY A 477 24.08 20.26 -16.03
N LYS A 478 23.94 21.19 -16.99
CA LYS A 478 25.00 22.11 -17.42
C LYS A 478 24.81 23.55 -16.94
N LEU A 479 23.67 23.90 -16.33
CA LEU A 479 23.36 25.25 -15.85
C LEU A 479 23.58 25.44 -14.33
N LEU A 480 24.58 24.75 -13.79
CA LEU A 480 25.21 25.04 -12.48
C LEU A 480 26.73 25.25 -12.67
N ARG A 481 27.10 26.00 -13.71
CA ARG A 481 28.41 26.63 -13.82
C ARG A 481 28.23 28.13 -13.68
N THR A 482 28.33 28.61 -12.46
CA THR A 482 28.92 29.93 -12.18
C THR A 482 30.35 29.70 -11.74
N ASP A 483 31.25 30.48 -12.35
CA ASP A 483 32.69 30.61 -12.19
C ASP A 483 33.39 29.83 -11.07
N THR A 484 34.46 29.13 -11.45
CA THR A 484 35.81 29.46 -10.95
C THR A 484 36.88 28.64 -11.68
N THR A 485 37.86 29.36 -12.17
CA THR A 485 39.18 28.90 -12.58
C THR A 485 39.83 28.06 -11.48
N HIS A 486 39.97 26.75 -11.68
CA HIS A 486 41.10 25.91 -11.23
C HIS A 486 40.81 24.47 -11.72
N ALA A 487 41.59 24.01 -12.71
CA ALA A 487 41.48 22.64 -13.22
C ALA A 487 41.92 21.65 -12.13
N THR A 488 40.97 21.07 -11.41
CA THR A 488 41.20 19.96 -10.48
C THR A 488 41.10 18.63 -11.24
N ARG A 489 42.07 17.75 -10.99
CA ARG A 489 42.15 16.39 -11.55
C ARG A 489 40.78 15.68 -11.40
N PRO A 490 40.33 14.89 -12.38
CA PRO A 490 39.10 14.10 -12.22
C PRO A 490 39.22 13.21 -10.98
N LYS A 491 38.30 13.41 -10.04
CA LYS A 491 38.19 12.60 -8.82
C LYS A 491 37.96 11.15 -9.20
N THR A 492 38.72 10.26 -8.58
CA THR A 492 38.47 8.83 -8.62
C THR A 492 37.12 8.53 -7.96
N LEU A 493 36.51 7.39 -8.29
CA LEU A 493 35.27 6.94 -7.64
C LEU A 493 35.43 6.87 -6.11
N ALA A 494 36.63 6.52 -5.64
CA ALA A 494 36.96 6.47 -4.22
C ALA A 494 36.89 7.86 -3.55
N GLU A 495 37.50 8.88 -4.18
CA GLU A 495 37.45 10.26 -3.68
C GLU A 495 36.01 10.82 -3.71
N ALA A 496 35.23 10.50 -4.74
CA ALA A 496 33.83 10.92 -4.84
C ALA A 496 32.95 10.28 -3.73
N CYS A 497 33.14 8.99 -3.44
CA CYS A 497 32.43 8.30 -2.36
C CYS A 497 32.82 8.82 -0.97
N ARG A 498 34.10 9.15 -0.77
CA ARG A 498 34.59 9.78 0.47
C ARG A 498 33.96 11.15 0.70
N ASP A 499 33.98 12.01 -0.32
CA ASP A 499 33.44 13.37 -0.20
C ASP A 499 31.93 13.34 0.09
N LEU A 500 31.22 12.38 -0.49
CA LEU A 500 29.81 12.12 -0.18
C LEU A 500 29.61 11.70 1.28
N LEU A 501 30.47 10.82 1.82
CA LEU A 501 30.42 10.41 3.22
C LEU A 501 30.64 11.59 4.17
N ASN A 502 31.62 12.46 3.89
CA ASN A 502 31.86 13.66 4.69
C ASN A 502 30.66 14.62 4.68
N LEU A 503 30.01 14.78 3.53
CA LEU A 503 28.79 15.57 3.43
C LEU A 503 27.66 14.97 4.28
N VAL A 504 27.47 13.66 4.23
CA VAL A 504 26.46 12.96 5.05
C VAL A 504 26.73 13.13 6.54
N LEU A 505 27.99 13.03 6.98
CA LEU A 505 28.38 13.25 8.37
C LEU A 505 28.14 14.70 8.79
N SER A 506 28.42 15.67 7.92
CA SER A 506 28.15 17.09 8.19
C SER A 506 26.66 17.38 8.34
N GLU A 507 25.83 16.87 7.43
CA GLU A 507 24.38 17.01 7.51
C GLU A 507 23.80 16.33 8.77
N ALA A 508 24.44 15.26 9.24
CA ALA A 508 24.09 14.60 10.49
C ALA A 508 24.56 15.36 11.75
N GLY A 509 25.21 16.52 11.61
CA GLY A 509 25.79 17.29 12.73
C GLY A 509 27.00 16.61 13.37
N LEU A 510 27.65 15.69 12.64
CA LEU A 510 28.78 14.88 13.13
C LEU A 510 30.14 15.45 12.71
N THR A 511 30.18 16.61 12.05
CA THR A 511 31.42 17.37 11.77
C THR A 511 31.43 18.74 12.45
N ALA A 512 32.63 19.22 12.75
CA ALA A 512 32.99 20.24 13.74
C ALA A 512 32.03 21.42 13.97
N GLY A 513 31.51 21.50 15.20
CA GLY A 513 31.69 22.68 16.07
C GLY A 513 32.40 22.22 17.34
N LYS A 514 33.33 23.01 17.89
CA LYS A 514 33.93 22.76 19.21
C LYS A 514 32.82 22.77 20.27
N GLU A 515 32.26 21.62 20.60
CA GLU A 515 31.44 21.47 21.80
C GLU A 515 32.29 20.82 22.90
N GLU A 516 32.65 21.62 23.90
CA GLU A 516 33.26 21.21 25.18
C GLU A 516 32.24 20.59 26.14
N SER A 517 31.24 19.87 25.62
CA SER A 517 30.22 19.18 26.42
C SER A 517 30.43 17.66 26.36
N PRO A 518 30.11 16.90 27.42
CA PRO A 518 30.35 15.45 27.45
C PRO A 518 29.58 14.79 26.30
N ALA A 519 30.32 14.20 25.36
CA ALA A 519 29.77 13.67 24.13
C ALA A 519 28.72 12.57 24.41
N PRO A 520 27.52 12.64 23.81
CA PRO A 520 26.55 11.55 23.93
C PRO A 520 27.11 10.28 23.28
N SER A 521 26.84 9.12 23.88
CA SER A 521 27.21 7.80 23.35
C SER A 521 26.72 7.64 21.90
N ARG A 522 27.65 7.50 20.95
CA ARG A 522 27.36 7.45 19.51
C ARG A 522 27.21 6.01 19.02
N PHE A 523 26.11 5.68 18.36
CA PHE A 523 25.81 4.34 17.86
C PHE A 523 25.74 4.37 16.33
N LEU A 524 26.48 3.48 15.66
CA LEU A 524 26.45 3.30 14.21
C LEU A 524 25.57 2.11 13.84
N LEU A 525 24.50 2.36 13.09
CA LEU A 525 23.64 1.33 12.51
C LEU A 525 23.88 1.25 11.00
N ASP A 526 24.48 0.15 10.55
CA ASP A 526 24.78 -0.13 9.15
C ASP A 526 23.73 -1.11 8.60
N VAL A 527 22.87 -0.61 7.71
CA VAL A 527 21.75 -1.37 7.14
C VAL A 527 22.11 -2.10 5.84
N GLY A 528 23.39 -2.25 5.51
CA GLY A 528 23.87 -3.16 4.46
C GLY A 528 23.69 -2.68 3.02
N PHE A 529 23.43 -1.40 2.80
CA PHE A 529 23.37 -0.80 1.45
C PHE A 529 24.74 -0.20 1.06
N GLY A 530 25.79 -1.02 0.94
CA GLY A 530 27.08 -0.52 0.48
C GLY A 530 28.24 -1.52 0.53
N CYS A 531 29.31 -1.23 -0.18
CA CYS A 531 30.61 -1.88 0.03
C CYS A 531 31.09 -1.43 1.41
N GLY A 532 31.25 -2.34 2.38
CA GLY A 532 31.62 -2.06 3.78
C GLY A 532 33.01 -1.43 4.02
N GLU A 533 33.56 -0.71 3.03
CA GLU A 533 34.75 0.15 3.10
C GLU A 533 34.45 1.43 3.90
N GLN A 534 33.27 2.03 3.73
CA GLN A 534 32.84 3.25 4.44
C GLN A 534 32.77 3.04 5.96
N THR A 535 32.34 1.84 6.37
CA THR A 535 32.28 1.43 7.77
C THR A 535 33.67 1.37 8.42
N ILE A 536 34.72 0.99 7.68
CA ILE A 536 36.10 1.00 8.19
C ILE A 536 36.60 2.43 8.38
N HIS A 537 36.28 3.34 7.44
CA HIS A 537 36.65 4.76 7.55
C HIS A 537 36.17 5.40 8.85
N LEU A 538 34.96 5.03 9.29
CA LEU A 538 34.32 5.55 10.49
C LEU A 538 34.83 4.92 11.80
N MET A 539 35.43 3.73 11.71
CA MET A 539 35.70 2.87 12.88
C MET A 539 37.19 2.60 13.13
N SER A 540 38.09 3.05 12.26
CA SER A 540 39.54 2.84 12.39
C SER A 540 40.31 4.15 12.36
N ASP A 541 41.49 4.16 12.97
CA ASP A 541 42.40 5.32 12.97
C ASP A 541 43.48 5.25 11.89
N LYS A 542 43.52 4.15 11.15
CA LYS A 542 44.47 3.92 10.07
C LYS A 542 43.92 2.93 9.03
N PRO A 543 44.48 2.90 7.83
CA PRO A 543 44.11 1.92 6.82
C PRO A 543 44.29 0.50 7.36
N VAL A 544 43.24 -0.34 7.27
CA VAL A 544 43.28 -1.72 7.79
C VAL A 544 43.99 -2.65 6.80
N ARG A 545 43.94 -2.34 5.50
CA ARG A 545 44.61 -3.08 4.41
C ARG A 545 45.47 -2.16 3.55
N PRO A 546 46.41 -2.71 2.76
CA PRO A 546 47.19 -1.92 1.80
C PRO A 546 46.34 -1.19 0.75
N SER A 547 45.22 -1.80 0.32
CA SER A 547 44.24 -1.20 -0.61
C SER A 547 43.56 0.03 -0.04
N ASP A 548 43.47 0.13 1.30
CA ASP A 548 42.68 1.15 1.98
C ASP A 548 43.42 2.50 1.99
N ARG A 549 44.75 2.47 1.79
CA ARG A 549 45.59 3.67 1.68
C ARG A 549 45.21 4.59 0.53
N LEU A 550 44.54 4.07 -0.51
CA LEU A 550 44.12 4.86 -1.67
C LEU A 550 42.93 5.79 -1.37
N TRP A 551 42.21 5.56 -0.28
CA TRP A 551 41.03 6.33 0.11
C TRP A 551 41.08 6.87 1.55
N TRP A 552 42.21 6.68 2.24
CA TRP A 552 42.45 7.13 3.61
C TRP A 552 43.16 8.48 3.64
N ASP A 553 42.57 9.49 4.28
CA ASP A 553 43.24 10.78 4.50
C ASP A 553 43.89 10.80 5.91
N GLU A 554 45.09 11.39 6.02
CA GLU A 554 45.70 11.74 7.32
C GLU A 554 44.97 12.97 7.89
N VAL A 555 43.81 12.78 8.52
CA VAL A 555 43.05 13.88 9.14
C VAL A 555 42.87 13.66 10.65
N ASP A 556 43.09 14.75 11.38
CA ASP A 556 43.21 14.89 12.84
C ASP A 556 41.90 14.71 13.66
N HIS A 557 40.79 14.29 13.04
CA HIS A 557 39.46 14.38 13.66
C HIS A 557 38.63 13.10 13.52
N LYS A 558 38.25 12.52 14.67
CA LYS A 558 37.62 11.18 14.78
C LYS A 558 36.18 11.28 15.30
N VAL A 559 35.22 10.71 14.57
CA VAL A 559 33.89 10.40 15.12
C VAL A 559 33.98 9.01 15.76
N LEU A 560 34.22 8.97 17.07
CA LEU A 560 34.23 7.70 17.80
C LEU A 560 32.79 7.20 18.01
N PHE A 561 32.49 5.99 17.53
CA PHE A 561 31.24 5.29 17.80
C PHE A 561 31.46 4.21 18.86
N GLU A 562 30.66 4.21 19.93
CA GLU A 562 30.78 3.23 21.02
C GLU A 562 30.22 1.86 20.64
N ARG A 563 29.24 1.82 19.73
CA ARG A 563 28.66 0.57 19.23
C ARG A 563 28.42 0.62 17.74
N TYR A 564 28.69 -0.52 17.11
CA TYR A 564 28.36 -0.80 15.72
C TYR A 564 27.36 -1.96 15.65
N VAL A 565 26.29 -1.79 14.88
CA VAL A 565 25.33 -2.84 14.54
C VAL A 565 25.20 -2.91 13.03
N GLY A 566 25.64 -4.02 12.43
CA GLY A 566 25.46 -4.31 11.01
C GLY A 566 24.29 -5.26 10.78
N ILE A 567 23.39 -4.92 9.86
CA ILE A 567 22.27 -5.76 9.42
C ILE A 567 22.45 -6.08 7.94
N THR A 568 22.67 -7.34 7.61
CA THR A 568 22.73 -7.83 6.22
C THR A 568 22.05 -9.19 6.10
N GLN A 569 21.41 -9.44 4.95
CA GLN A 569 20.88 -10.76 4.59
C GLN A 569 21.89 -11.60 3.78
N ASP A 570 23.03 -11.02 3.42
CA ASP A 570 24.08 -11.67 2.66
C ASP A 570 25.13 -12.27 3.61
N ALA A 571 25.27 -13.59 3.57
CA ALA A 571 26.19 -14.33 4.44
C ALA A 571 27.68 -14.03 4.14
N ALA A 572 28.02 -13.73 2.88
CA ALA A 572 29.38 -13.34 2.51
C ALA A 572 29.69 -11.94 3.04
N GLN A 573 28.77 -10.99 2.91
CA GLN A 573 28.91 -9.66 3.51
C GLN A 573 29.00 -9.73 5.04
N CYS A 574 28.18 -10.57 5.68
CA CYS A 574 28.26 -10.80 7.13
C CYS A 574 29.65 -11.32 7.54
N THR A 575 30.17 -12.31 6.81
CA THR A 575 31.51 -12.87 7.05
C THR A 575 32.60 -11.81 6.87
N TYR A 576 32.52 -11.02 5.80
CA TYR A 576 33.46 -9.92 5.54
C TYR A 576 33.40 -8.84 6.62
N ALA A 577 32.21 -8.42 7.05
CA ALA A 577 32.01 -7.43 8.10
C ALA A 577 32.49 -7.94 9.47
N GLN A 578 32.21 -9.21 9.81
CA GLN A 578 32.68 -9.84 11.05
C GLN A 578 34.20 -9.88 11.15
N GLN A 579 34.91 -10.21 10.07
CA GLN A 579 36.37 -10.18 10.03
C GLN A 579 36.91 -8.76 10.28
N ARG A 580 36.26 -7.74 9.71
CA ARG A 580 36.65 -6.33 9.82
C ARG A 580 36.42 -5.76 11.23
N VAL A 581 35.27 -6.04 11.85
CA VAL A 581 34.96 -5.61 13.23
C VAL A 581 35.85 -6.31 14.28
N ARG A 582 36.24 -7.57 14.05
CA ARG A 582 37.11 -8.33 14.98
C ARG A 582 38.57 -7.85 14.99
N LEU A 583 39.07 -7.31 13.88
CA LEU A 583 40.44 -6.77 13.79
C LEU A 583 40.64 -5.49 14.64
N GLU A 584 39.60 -4.67 14.80
CA GLU A 584 39.60 -3.49 15.68
C GLU A 584 39.55 -3.88 17.18
N ARG A 585 38.64 -4.80 17.56
CA ARG A 585 38.54 -5.28 18.96
C ARG A 585 39.77 -6.03 19.47
N GLY A 586 40.61 -6.54 18.58
CA GLY A 586 41.90 -7.14 18.95
C GLY A 586 42.91 -6.15 19.52
N ARG A 587 42.69 -4.83 19.37
CA ARG A 587 43.61 -3.77 19.82
C ARG A 587 43.19 -3.06 21.11
N GLU A 588 41.92 -3.12 21.51
CA GLU A 588 41.39 -2.54 22.77
C GLU A 588 41.73 -3.34 24.05
N LYS A 589 42.65 -4.31 23.99
CA LYS A 589 43.27 -4.93 25.19
C LYS A 589 44.61 -4.30 25.59
N ARG A 590 44.81 -3.02 25.31
CA ARG A 590 45.87 -2.20 25.92
C ARG A 590 45.36 -0.77 26.11
N GLY A 591 45.01 -0.41 27.35
CA GLY A 591 44.64 0.94 27.77
C GLY A 591 43.16 1.07 28.02
#